data_AF-S7XM34-F1
#
_entry.id   AF-S7XM34-F1
#
_cell.length_a   1.000
_cell.length_b   1.000
_cell.length_c   1.000
_cell.angle_alpha   90.00
_cell.angle_beta   90.00
_cell.angle_gamma   90.00
#
_symmetry.space_group_name_H-M   'P 1'
#
loop_
_entity.id
_entity.type
_entity.pdbx_description
1 polymer ?
#
loop_
_entity_poly.entity_id
_entity_poly.type
_entity_poly.pdbx_seq_one_letter_code
_entity_poly.pdbx_strand_id
1 'polypeptide(L)' 'MMFIASPFMVWADYTWGKNSNIIGGATNATGFTSTVSPNSDKWLYRINLNIGFSF' A
#
# COMPACT_ATOMS: atom_id res chain seq x y z
N MET A 1 -12.92 -7.56 -37.08
CA MET A 1 -13.23 -7.12 -35.72
C MET A 1 -11.92 -6.98 -34.98
N MET A 2 -11.46 -5.75 -34.67
CA MET A 2 -10.29 -5.59 -33.81
C MET A 2 -10.75 -4.97 -32.50
N PHE A 3 -10.55 -5.74 -31.44
CA PHE A 3 -10.90 -5.43 -30.06
C PHE A 3 -10.12 -4.18 -29.63
N ILE A 4 -10.82 -3.10 -29.27
CA ILE A 4 -10.17 -1.99 -28.55
C ILE A 4 -9.87 -2.54 -27.16
N ALA A 5 -8.61 -2.89 -26.90
CA ALA A 5 -8.17 -3.18 -25.54
C ALA A 5 -8.42 -1.93 -24.68
N SER A 6 -8.91 -2.12 -23.46
CA SER A 6 -9.10 -1.01 -22.52
C SER A 6 -7.77 -0.26 -22.37
N PRO A 7 -7.71 1.06 -22.59
CA PRO A 7 -6.45 1.80 -22.53
C PRO A 7 -5.91 1.90 -21.10
N PHE A 8 -6.71 1.51 -20.11
CA PHE A 8 -6.35 1.47 -18.70
C PHE A 8 -6.62 0.10 -18.08
N MET A 9 -5.71 -0.29 -17.19
CA MET A 9 -5.85 -1.40 -16.27
C MET A 9 -6.05 -0.84 -14.87
N VAL A 10 -7.10 -1.30 -14.18
CA VAL A 10 -7.36 -0.98 -12.78
C VAL A 10 -7.24 -2.27 -11.99
N TRP A 11 -6.49 -2.25 -10.90
CA TRP A 11 -6.37 -3.39 -10.00
C TRP A 11 -6.29 -2.93 -8.55
N ALA A 12 -6.74 -3.82 -7.66
CA ALA A 12 -6.71 -3.61 -6.23
C ALA A 12 -5.84 -4.68 -5.57
N ASP A 13 -4.82 -4.24 -4.85
CA ASP A 13 -3.94 -5.12 -4.08
C ASP A 13 -4.40 -5.15 -2.64
N TYR A 14 -4.67 -6.35 -2.14
CA TYR A 14 -5.02 -6.61 -0.75
C TYR A 14 -3.83 -7.24 -0.04
N THR A 15 -3.41 -6.64 1.07
CA THR A 15 -2.31 -7.15 1.87
C THR A 15 -2.71 -7.22 3.33
N TRP A 16 -2.58 -8.40 3.92
CA TRP A 16 -2.66 -8.62 5.35
C TRP A 16 -1.29 -9.02 5.85
N GLY A 17 -0.70 -8.25 6.76
CA GLY A 17 0.66 -8.50 7.22
C GLY A 17 0.96 -7.88 8.57
N LYS A 18 1.90 -8.50 9.30
CA LYS A 18 2.45 -7.91 10.52
C LYS A 18 3.40 -6.80 10.11
N ASN A 19 3.16 -5.59 10.62
CA ASN A 19 4.05 -4.46 10.35
C ASN A 19 5.35 -4.63 11.14
N SER A 20 6.39 -5.14 10.47
CA SER A 20 7.69 -5.44 11.07
C SER A 20 8.62 -4.22 11.21
N ASN A 21 8.15 -3.02 10.86
CA ASN A 21 8.98 -1.81 10.85
C ASN A 21 8.65 -0.87 12.01
N ILE A 22 9.67 -0.57 12.83
CA ILE A 22 9.61 0.41 13.93
C ILE A 22 9.29 1.82 13.41
N ILE A 23 9.60 2.14 12.15
CA ILE A 23 9.33 3.46 11.53
C ILE A 23 8.04 3.42 10.68
N GLY A 24 7.76 2.28 10.05
CA GLY A 24 6.71 2.11 9.03
C GLY A 24 5.29 2.08 9.56
N GLY A 25 5.10 2.16 10.88
CA GLY A 25 3.80 2.35 11.50
C GLY A 25 3.45 3.79 11.85
N ALA A 26 4.35 4.75 11.61
CA ALA A 26 4.13 6.15 11.96
C ALA A 26 3.11 6.76 10.99
N THR A 27 2.07 7.40 11.53
CA THR A 27 1.00 8.02 10.74
C THR A 27 1.44 9.27 9.98
N ASN A 28 2.60 9.85 10.34
CA ASN A 28 3.26 10.94 9.63
C ASN A 28 4.77 10.68 9.62
N ALA A 29 5.30 10.17 8.51
CA ALA A 29 6.71 9.83 8.35
C ALA A 29 7.53 11.07 7.97
N THR A 30 7.76 11.96 8.94
CA THR A 30 8.79 13.01 8.87
C THR A 30 9.74 12.88 10.06
N GLY A 31 10.62 11.87 10.00
CA GLY A 31 11.72 11.69 10.95
C GLY A 31 11.44 10.75 12.14
N PHE A 32 12.51 10.35 12.83
CA PHE A 32 12.49 9.52 14.04
C PHE A 32 11.96 10.34 15.23
N THR A 33 10.64 10.53 15.32
CA THR A 33 10.03 11.30 16.41
C THR A 33 9.74 10.45 17.65
N SER A 34 9.89 9.12 17.59
CA SER A 34 9.67 8.19 18.69
C SER A 34 10.30 6.81 18.43
N THR A 35 10.83 6.16 19.47
CA THR A 35 11.31 4.75 19.45
C THR A 35 10.16 3.73 19.34
N VAL A 36 8.92 4.17 19.59
CA VAL A 36 7.71 3.36 19.48
C VAL A 36 6.77 3.95 18.44
N SER A 37 6.39 3.14 17.45
CA SER A 37 5.47 3.53 16.41
C SER A 37 4.08 2.93 16.66
N PRO A 38 2.97 3.70 16.49
CA PRO A 38 1.63 3.25 16.84
C PRO A 38 1.19 1.94 16.19
N ASN A 39 1.73 1.62 15.02
CA ASN A 39 1.41 0.39 14.30
C ASN A 39 2.56 -0.62 14.26
N SER A 40 3.62 -0.45 15.06
CA SER A 40 4.69 -1.45 15.18
C SER A 40 4.12 -2.75 15.73
N ASP A 41 4.53 -3.86 15.14
CA ASP A 41 4.14 -5.23 15.54
C ASP A 41 2.65 -5.56 15.46
N LYS A 42 1.82 -4.66 14.94
CA LYS A 42 0.39 -4.90 14.71
C LYS A 42 0.16 -5.59 13.37
N TRP A 43 -0.86 -6.43 13.31
CA TRP A 43 -1.41 -6.93 12.06
C TRP A 43 -2.27 -5.84 11.42
N LEU A 44 -1.95 -5.49 10.18
CA LEU A 44 -2.66 -4.46 9.43
C LEU A 44 -3.18 -5.04 8.13
N TYR A 45 -4.35 -4.54 7.74
CA TYR A 45 -4.92 -4.76 6.43
C TYR A 45 -4.76 -3.48 5.60
N ARG A 46 -4.18 -3.60 4.41
CA ARG A 46 -3.99 -2.50 3.46
C ARG A 46 -4.64 -2.86 2.13
N ILE A 47 -5.34 -1.88 1.56
CA ILE A 47 -5.87 -1.93 0.21
C ILE A 47 -5.15 -0.84 -0.60
N ASN A 48 -4.53 -1.20 -1.71
CA ASN A 48 -3.97 -0.25 -2.66
C ASN A 48 -4.77 -0.33 -3.96
N LEU A 49 -5.41 0.78 -4.35
CA LEU A 49 -6.07 0.89 -5.64
C LEU A 49 -5.09 1.52 -6.64
N ASN A 50 -4.82 0.82 -7.73
CA ASN A 50 -3.87 1.26 -8.75
C ASN A 50 -4.58 1.44 -10.09
N ILE A 51 -4.06 2.39 -10.86
CA ILE A 51 -4.44 2.64 -12.25
C ILE A 51 -3.17 2.68 -13.09
N GLY A 52 -3.14 1.92 -14.16
CA GLY A 52 -2.01 1.85 -15.09
C GLY A 52 -2.49 1.79 -16.53
N PHE A 53 -1.57 1.94 -17.47
CA PHE A 53 -1.83 1.83 -18.90
C PHE A 53 -1.31 0.49 -19.40
N SER A 54 -2.07 -0.19 -20.25
CA SER A 54 -1.62 -1.38 -20.98
C SER A 54 -1.63 -1.02 -22.47
N PHE A 55 -0.47 -1.10 -23.12
CA PHE A 55 -0.29 -0.87 -24.56
C PHE A 55 -0.15 -2.20 -25.30
#